data_AF-A0A9W7AA56-F1
#
_entry.id   AF-A0A9W7AA56-F1
#
_cell.length_a   1.000
_cell.length_b   1.000
_cell.length_c   1.000
_cell.angle_alpha   90.00
_cell.angle_beta   90.00
_cell.angle_gamma   90.00
#
_symmetry.space_group_name_H-M   'P 1'
#
loop_
_entity.id
_entity.type
_entity.pdbx_description
1 polymer ?
#
loop_
_entity_poly.entity_id
_entity_poly.type
_entity_poly.pdbx_seq_one_letter_code
_entity_poly.pdbx_strand_id
1 'polypeptide(L)'
;MNLENLEKAYDQIKKHSNGDETTLLYLDDMASDLKQNVKVQELFNRIVLNRRHLKCSIIFLVQYWKSIPINVRKNSSHIILYKTLNKLENSAVFNEVLNLHHDDVDAIFNYVFDKRFNFLMIDINRGRFYKNFNLLKLSKN
;
A
#
# COMPACT_ATOMS: atom_id res chain seq x y z
N MET A 1 3.42 -15.08 -8.94
CA MET A 1 2.98 -15.75 -7.70
C MET A 1 1.95 -16.83 -8.01
N ASN A 2 2.29 -18.08 -7.76
CA ASN A 2 1.32 -19.19 -7.82
C ASN A 2 0.77 -19.49 -6.41
N LEU A 3 -0.29 -20.29 -6.34
CA LEU A 3 -0.96 -20.62 -5.08
C LEU A 3 -0.04 -21.36 -4.11
N GLU A 4 0.71 -22.34 -4.61
CA GLU A 4 1.61 -23.17 -3.80
C GLU A 4 2.67 -22.34 -3.07
N ASN A 5 3.29 -21.37 -3.75
CA ASN A 5 4.29 -20.49 -3.13
C ASN A 5 3.68 -19.61 -2.05
N LEU A 6 2.46 -19.10 -2.26
CA LEU A 6 1.77 -18.28 -1.27
C LEU A 6 1.30 -19.11 -0.06
N GLU A 7 0.90 -20.36 -0.28
CA GLU A 7 0.57 -21.31 0.80
C GLU A 7 1.80 -21.61 1.66
N LYS A 8 2.94 -21.92 1.02
CA LYS A 8 4.23 -22.12 1.73
C LYS A 8 4.61 -20.88 2.55
N ALA A 9 4.50 -19.68 1.97
CA ALA A 9 4.79 -18.44 2.69
C ALA A 9 3.82 -18.23 3.87
N TYR A 10 2.54 -18.55 3.70
CA TYR A 10 1.54 -18.43 4.76
C TYR A 10 1.82 -19.38 5.94
N ASP A 11 2.21 -20.62 5.66
CA ASP A 11 2.56 -21.59 6.70
C ASP A 11 3.81 -21.18 7.47
N GLN A 12 4.82 -20.63 6.78
CA GLN A 12 5.99 -20.05 7.43
C GLN A 12 5.63 -18.86 8.33
N ILE A 13 4.81 -17.92 7.83
CA ILE A 13 4.32 -16.78 8.62
C ILE A 13 3.62 -17.25 9.91
N LYS A 14 2.76 -18.27 9.82
CA LYS A 14 2.09 -18.84 11.00
C LYS A 14 3.08 -19.46 11.98
N LYS A 15 4.04 -20.24 11.48
CA LYS A 15 5.05 -20.89 12.31
C LYS A 15 5.86 -19.86 13.09
N HIS A 16 6.35 -18.81 12.42
CA HIS A 16 7.07 -17.70 13.05
C HIS A 16 6.20 -16.98 14.09
N SER A 17 4.95 -16.65 13.74
CA SER A 17 4.03 -15.97 14.67
C SER A 17 3.78 -16.75 15.96
N ASN A 18 3.65 -18.08 15.87
CA ASN A 18 3.50 -18.97 17.03
C ASN A 18 4.78 -19.06 17.87
N GLY A 19 5.93 -18.86 17.25
CA GLY A 19 7.23 -18.73 17.91
C GLY A 19 7.55 -17.33 18.43
N ASP A 20 6.56 -16.41 18.45
CA ASP A 20 6.71 -15.00 18.85
C ASP A 20 7.60 -14.16 17.92
N GLU A 21 7.87 -14.63 16.71
CA GLU A 21 8.66 -13.91 15.72
C GLU A 21 7.79 -13.00 14.84
N THR A 22 8.44 -12.00 14.24
CA THR A 22 7.79 -11.10 13.25
C THR A 22 8.28 -11.44 11.85
N THR A 23 7.39 -11.39 10.87
CA THR A 23 7.73 -11.68 9.46
C THR A 23 7.50 -10.45 8.58
N LEU A 24 8.37 -10.23 7.59
CA LEU A 24 8.15 -9.28 6.50
C LEU A 24 7.86 -10.06 5.22
N LEU A 25 6.64 -9.93 4.70
CA LEU A 25 6.29 -10.39 3.36
C LEU A 25 6.57 -9.26 2.36
N TYR A 26 7.53 -9.48 1.47
CA TYR A 26 7.89 -8.53 0.41
C TYR A 26 7.42 -9.06 -0.95
N LEU A 27 6.58 -8.29 -1.63
CA LEU A 27 5.99 -8.64 -2.92
C LEU A 27 6.41 -7.61 -3.96
N ASP A 28 7.15 -8.04 -4.97
CA ASP A 28 7.58 -7.19 -6.09
C ASP A 28 6.98 -7.68 -7.40
N ASP A 29 6.33 -6.78 -8.13
CA ASP A 29 5.71 -7.01 -9.45
C ASP A 29 4.71 -8.19 -9.56
N MET A 30 4.11 -8.63 -8.45
CA MET A 30 3.18 -9.79 -8.43
C MET A 30 1.69 -9.41 -8.56
N ALA A 31 1.37 -8.17 -8.92
CA ALA A 31 -0.01 -7.68 -8.90
C ALA A 31 -0.90 -8.26 -10.01
N SER A 32 -0.34 -8.55 -11.19
CA SER A 32 -1.03 -9.25 -12.28
C SER A 32 -1.48 -10.65 -11.85
N ASP A 33 -0.59 -11.36 -11.17
CA ASP A 33 -0.79 -12.77 -10.79
C ASP A 33 -1.83 -12.90 -9.69
N LEU A 34 -1.90 -11.91 -8.80
CA LEU A 34 -3.00 -11.77 -7.85
C LEU A 34 -4.35 -11.67 -8.58
N LYS A 35 -4.46 -10.90 -9.66
CA LYS A 35 -5.74 -10.72 -10.34
C LYS A 35 -6.27 -11.97 -11.05
N GLN A 36 -5.39 -12.84 -11.52
CA GLN A 36 -5.78 -13.94 -12.40
C GLN A 36 -6.28 -15.18 -11.67
N ASN A 37 -5.97 -15.35 -10.38
CA ASN A 37 -6.33 -16.56 -9.63
C ASN A 37 -7.11 -16.22 -8.36
N VAL A 38 -8.39 -16.60 -8.34
CA VAL A 38 -9.32 -16.35 -7.22
C VAL A 38 -8.79 -16.92 -5.90
N LYS A 39 -8.24 -18.14 -5.90
CA LYS A 39 -7.71 -18.77 -4.68
C LYS A 39 -6.50 -18.01 -4.13
N VAL A 40 -5.63 -17.51 -5.02
CA VAL A 40 -4.49 -16.67 -4.64
C VAL A 40 -4.98 -15.36 -4.02
N GLN A 41 -6.03 -14.73 -4.57
CA GLN A 41 -6.61 -13.52 -3.96
C GLN A 41 -7.22 -13.79 -2.59
N GLU A 42 -7.98 -14.87 -2.44
CA GLU A 42 -8.61 -15.23 -1.17
C GLU A 42 -7.55 -15.46 -0.09
N LEU A 43 -6.51 -16.22 -0.40
CA LEU A 43 -5.40 -16.46 0.51
C LEU A 43 -4.65 -15.17 0.85
N PHE A 44 -4.34 -14.34 -0.14
CA PHE A 44 -3.64 -13.08 0.10
C PHE A 44 -4.49 -12.10 0.92
N ASN A 45 -5.79 -11.97 0.61
CA ASN A 45 -6.74 -11.18 1.40
C ASN A 45 -6.77 -11.67 2.86
N ARG A 46 -6.79 -12.99 3.08
CA ARG A 46 -6.72 -13.58 4.43
C ARG A 46 -5.44 -13.17 5.16
N ILE A 47 -4.29 -13.17 4.49
CA ILE A 47 -3.01 -12.71 5.07
C ILE A 47 -3.10 -11.23 5.43
N VAL A 48 -3.56 -10.38 4.51
CA VAL A 48 -3.64 -8.92 4.69
C VAL A 48 -4.57 -8.54 5.85
N LEU A 49 -5.75 -9.17 5.94
CA LEU A 49 -6.73 -8.93 7.00
C LEU A 49 -6.23 -9.39 8.37
N ASN A 50 -5.52 -10.52 8.43
CA ASN A 50 -5.03 -11.09 9.69
C ASN A 50 -3.59 -10.69 10.03
N ARG A 51 -2.96 -9.79 9.26
CA ARG A 51 -1.53 -9.48 9.35
C ARG A 51 -1.05 -9.12 10.77
N ARG A 52 -1.89 -8.44 11.58
CA ARG A 52 -1.57 -8.10 12.97
C ARG A 52 -1.51 -9.33 13.88
N HIS A 53 -2.46 -10.25 13.72
CA HIS A 53 -2.47 -11.51 14.45
C HIS A 53 -1.28 -12.40 14.03
N LEU A 54 -0.92 -12.35 12.75
CA LEU A 54 0.19 -13.09 12.17
C LEU A 54 1.56 -12.45 12.42
N LYS A 55 1.65 -11.32 13.14
CA LYS A 55 2.89 -10.53 13.31
C LYS A 55 3.63 -10.27 11.99
N CYS A 56 2.86 -10.07 10.93
CA CYS A 56 3.34 -9.96 9.57
C CYS A 56 3.20 -8.52 9.06
N SER A 57 4.32 -7.93 8.65
CA SER A 57 4.36 -6.70 7.87
C SER A 57 4.38 -7.05 6.39
N ILE A 58 3.71 -6.26 5.56
CA ILE A 58 3.62 -6.52 4.11
C ILE A 58 4.09 -5.27 3.39
N ILE A 59 5.12 -5.42 2.55
CA ILE A 59 5.52 -4.42 1.56
C ILE A 59 5.12 -4.96 0.20
N PHE A 60 4.34 -4.18 -0.53
CA PHE A 60 3.85 -4.57 -1.84
C PHE A 60 4.15 -3.47 -2.85
N LEU A 61 5.05 -3.75 -3.78
CA LEU A 61 5.41 -2.86 -4.88
C LEU A 61 4.53 -3.17 -6.08
N VAL A 62 3.90 -2.12 -6.60
CA VAL A 62 3.07 -2.21 -7.78
C VAL A 62 3.35 -1.05 -8.71
N GLN A 63 3.20 -1.29 -10.01
CA GLN A 63 3.34 -0.25 -11.02
C GLN A 63 2.12 0.66 -11.10
N TYR A 64 0.93 0.13 -10.79
CA TYR A 64 -0.34 0.85 -10.92
C TYR A 64 -1.26 0.60 -9.72
N TRP A 65 -1.86 1.64 -9.13
CA TRP A 65 -2.69 1.56 -7.91
C TRP A 65 -3.86 0.57 -8.06
N LYS A 66 -4.57 0.64 -9.19
CA LYS A 66 -5.73 -0.22 -9.47
C LYS A 66 -5.36 -1.68 -9.74
N SER A 67 -4.08 -2.05 -9.78
CA SER A 67 -3.63 -3.45 -9.84
C SER A 67 -3.83 -4.18 -8.53
N ILE A 68 -3.77 -3.47 -7.41
CA ILE A 68 -4.01 -4.03 -6.09
C ILE A 68 -5.51 -4.29 -5.92
N PRO A 69 -5.97 -5.46 -5.47
CA PRO A 69 -7.39 -5.70 -5.16
C PRO A 69 -7.94 -4.70 -4.13
N ILE A 70 -9.20 -4.28 -4.28
CA ILE A 70 -9.81 -3.23 -3.42
C ILE A 70 -9.74 -3.55 -1.92
N ASN A 71 -9.93 -4.82 -1.55
CA ASN A 71 -9.84 -5.26 -0.15
C ASN A 71 -8.45 -5.06 0.43
N VAL A 72 -7.40 -5.24 -0.38
CA VAL A 72 -6.02 -5.00 0.04
C VAL A 72 -5.78 -3.50 0.20
N ARG A 73 -6.21 -2.68 -0.78
CA ARG A 73 -6.04 -1.21 -0.76
C ARG A 73 -6.66 -0.58 0.48
N LYS A 74 -7.89 -0.98 0.83
CA LYS A 74 -8.60 -0.51 2.03
C LYS A 74 -7.93 -0.90 3.35
N ASN A 75 -7.10 -1.94 3.34
CA ASN A 75 -6.41 -2.45 4.52
C ASN A 75 -4.96 -1.97 4.62
N SER A 76 -4.47 -1.21 3.64
CA SER A 76 -3.15 -0.58 3.68
C SER A 76 -3.05 0.37 4.88
N SER A 77 -1.88 0.37 5.52
CA SER A 77 -1.59 1.30 6.63
C SER A 77 -0.83 2.54 6.15
N HIS A 78 0.01 2.35 5.14
CA HIS A 78 0.85 3.37 4.56
C HIS A 78 0.85 3.20 3.04
N ILE A 79 1.01 4.31 2.33
CA ILE A 79 1.21 4.33 0.89
C ILE A 79 2.43 5.20 0.60
N ILE A 80 3.32 4.73 -0.27
CA ILE A 80 4.41 5.53 -0.82
C ILE A 80 4.12 5.72 -2.31
N LEU A 81 3.96 6.97 -2.72
CA LEU A 81 3.68 7.37 -4.09
C LEU A 81 4.85 8.14 -4.66
N TYR A 82 5.34 7.68 -5.80
CA TYR A 82 6.24 8.46 -6.64
C TYR A 82 5.45 9.28 -7.65
N LYS A 83 6.08 10.32 -8.20
CA LYS A 83 5.47 11.17 -9.23
C LYS A 83 5.02 10.31 -10.40
N THR A 84 3.72 10.20 -10.63
CA THR A 84 3.15 9.58 -11.82
C THR A 84 2.86 10.65 -12.88
N LEU A 85 2.92 10.28 -14.17
CA LEU A 85 2.47 11.15 -15.25
C LEU A 85 0.95 11.16 -15.40
N ASN A 86 0.25 10.24 -14.72
CA ASN A 86 -1.16 9.97 -14.89
C ASN A 86 -2.01 10.64 -13.81
N LYS A 87 -2.58 11.82 -14.12
CA LYS A 87 -3.47 12.55 -13.21
C LYS A 87 -4.67 11.72 -12.72
N LEU A 88 -5.24 10.86 -13.57
CA LEU A 88 -6.38 10.01 -13.20
C LEU A 88 -6.02 8.97 -12.13
N GLU A 89 -4.77 8.50 -12.14
CA GLU A 89 -4.29 7.56 -11.14
C GLU A 89 -4.07 8.25 -9.79
N ASN A 90 -3.55 9.47 -9.82
CA ASN A 90 -3.41 10.30 -8.62
C ASN A 90 -4.78 10.55 -7.99
N SER A 91 -5.77 10.99 -8.78
CA SER A 91 -7.14 11.16 -8.26
C SER A 91 -7.73 9.87 -7.71
N ALA A 92 -7.43 8.71 -8.30
CA ALA A 92 -7.95 7.42 -7.83
C ALA A 92 -7.40 7.03 -6.44
N VAL A 93 -6.12 7.25 -6.16
CA VAL A 93 -5.55 6.99 -4.83
C VAL A 93 -6.22 7.90 -3.79
N PHE A 94 -6.37 9.18 -4.10
CA PHE A 94 -6.91 10.14 -3.16
C PHE A 94 -8.40 9.90 -2.92
N ASN A 95 -9.22 9.80 -3.96
CA ASN A 95 -10.65 9.53 -3.80
C ASN A 95 -10.94 8.24 -3.00
N GLU A 96 -10.06 7.24 -3.08
CA GLU A 96 -10.24 5.96 -2.38
C GLU A 96 -9.71 5.97 -0.94
N VAL A 97 -8.63 6.71 -0.67
CA VAL A 97 -7.89 6.63 0.60
C VAL A 97 -8.05 7.89 1.45
N LEU A 98 -8.34 9.03 0.83
CA LEU A 98 -8.27 10.37 1.42
C LEU A 98 -9.48 11.20 1.01
N ASN A 99 -10.33 11.55 1.97
CA ASN A 99 -11.46 12.45 1.75
C ASN A 99 -11.00 13.93 1.69
N LEU A 100 -10.06 14.25 0.78
CA LEU A 100 -9.53 15.59 0.55
C LEU A 100 -10.20 16.27 -0.64
N HIS A 101 -10.31 17.60 -0.60
CA HIS A 101 -10.73 18.38 -1.76
C HIS A 101 -9.66 18.37 -2.85
N HIS A 102 -10.09 18.47 -4.11
CA HIS A 102 -9.18 18.42 -5.26
C HIS A 102 -8.04 19.45 -5.17
N ASP A 103 -8.34 20.67 -4.72
CA ASP A 103 -7.35 21.75 -4.61
C ASP A 103 -6.26 21.44 -3.57
N ASP A 104 -6.61 20.78 -2.46
CA ASP A 104 -5.66 20.34 -1.44
C ASP A 104 -4.72 19.27 -2.00
N VAL A 105 -5.25 18.36 -2.82
CA VAL A 105 -4.47 17.31 -3.48
C VAL A 105 -3.44 17.94 -4.41
N ASP A 106 -3.86 18.86 -5.29
CA ASP A 106 -2.96 19.52 -6.22
C ASP A 106 -1.84 20.30 -5.51
N ALA A 107 -2.16 20.99 -4.41
CA ALA A 107 -1.16 21.69 -3.60
C ALA A 107 -0.12 20.73 -3.00
N ILE A 108 -0.56 19.60 -2.45
CA ILE A 108 0.34 18.56 -1.92
C ILE A 108 1.24 18.00 -3.03
N PHE A 109 0.69 17.70 -4.21
CA PHE A 109 1.47 17.16 -5.32
C PHE A 109 2.53 18.14 -5.81
N ASN A 110 2.14 19.40 -6.02
CA ASN A 110 3.07 20.43 -6.47
C ASN A 110 4.21 20.65 -5.47
N TYR A 111 3.90 20.60 -4.17
CA TYR A 111 4.91 20.74 -3.12
C TYR A 111 5.84 19.52 -3.02
N VAL A 112 5.29 18.31 -3.09
CA VAL A 112 6.06 17.07 -2.88
C VAL A 112 6.91 16.72 -4.10
N PHE A 113 6.35 16.84 -5.30
CA PHE A 113 6.96 16.39 -6.55
C PHE A 113 7.67 17.50 -7.33
N ASP A 114 8.19 18.50 -6.61
CA ASP A 114 9.01 19.61 -7.10
C ASP A 114 10.37 19.14 -7.66
N LYS A 115 10.90 18.02 -7.17
CA LYS A 115 12.18 17.43 -7.59
C LYS A 115 12.06 15.95 -7.94
N ARG A 116 12.96 15.49 -8.81
CA ARG A 116 13.09 14.07 -9.17
C ARG A 116 13.37 13.24 -7.91
N PHE A 117 12.81 12.03 -7.87
CA PHE A 117 12.95 11.05 -6.79
C PHE A 117 12.26 11.41 -5.46
N ASN A 118 11.61 12.56 -5.35
CA ASN A 118 10.73 12.81 -4.22
C ASN A 118 9.53 11.87 -4.25
N PHE A 119 9.10 11.44 -3.06
CA PHE A 119 7.90 10.65 -2.88
C PHE A 119 7.01 11.26 -1.80
N LEU A 120 5.71 11.03 -1.97
CA LEU A 120 4.69 11.26 -0.96
C LEU A 120 4.49 9.97 -0.18
N MET A 121 4.71 10.01 1.12
CA MET A 121 4.24 8.96 2.02
C MET A 121 2.97 9.43 2.72
N ILE A 122 1.96 8.55 2.73
CA ILE A 122 0.67 8.76 3.37
C ILE A 122 0.57 7.75 4.51
N ASP A 123 0.41 8.23 5.75
CA ASP A 123 -0.01 7.43 6.90
C ASP A 123 -1.52 7.50 6.99
N ILE A 124 -2.19 6.44 6.53
CA ILE A 124 -3.65 6.37 6.44
C ILE A 124 -4.28 6.37 7.83
N ASN A 125 -3.65 5.69 8.79
CA ASN A 125 -4.20 5.56 10.14
C ASN A 125 -4.24 6.89 10.87
N ARG A 126 -3.26 7.78 10.60
CA ARG A 126 -3.15 9.09 11.25
C ARG A 126 -3.60 10.25 10.37
N GLY A 127 -3.93 10.00 9.09
CA GLY A 127 -4.22 11.05 8.11
C GLY A 127 -3.05 12.02 7.93
N ARG A 128 -1.80 11.53 7.98
CA ARG A 128 -0.59 12.36 7.90
C ARG A 128 0.13 12.17 6.57
N PHE A 129 0.72 13.25 6.09
CA PHE A 129 1.45 13.31 4.83
C PHE A 129 2.93 13.60 5.09
N TYR A 130 3.80 12.98 4.32
CA TYR A 130 5.24 13.15 4.45
C TYR A 130 5.88 13.32 3.06
N LYS A 131 6.81 14.28 2.94
CA LYS A 131 7.71 14.41 1.79
C LYS A 131 9.05 13.81 2.17
N ASN A 132 9.44 12.71 1.54
CA ASN A 132 10.69 12.00 1.85
C ASN A 132 10.85 11.71 3.35
N PHE A 133 9.80 11.16 3.98
CA PHE A 133 9.71 10.92 5.43
C PHE A 133 9.65 12.17 6.33
N ASN A 134 9.67 13.39 5.79
CA ASN A 134 9.48 14.61 6.57
C ASN A 134 7.99 14.97 6.65
N LEU A 135 7.46 15.12 7.86
CA LEU A 135 6.05 15.44 8.12
C LEU A 135 5.67 16.78 7.48
N LEU A 136 4.60 16.78 6.68
CA LEU A 136 4.00 17.99 6.16
C LEU A 136 3.11 18.65 7.22
N LYS A 137 3.23 19.97 7.36
CA LYS A 137 2.31 20.79 8.16
C LYS A 137 1.34 21.46 7.20
N LEU A 138 0.07 21.03 7.25
CA LEU A 138 -1.00 21.64 6.46
C LEU A 138 -1.61 22.78 7.28
N SER A 139 -1.58 24.00 6.76
CA SER A 139 -2.31 25.14 7.29
C SER A 139 -3.45 25.47 6.34
N LYS A 140 -4.69 25.54 6.84
CA LYS A 140 -5.78 26.16 6.09
C LYS A 140 -5.57 27.66 6.14
N ASN A 141 -5.60 28.29 4.96
CA ASN A 141 -5.76 29.75 4.88
C ASN A 141 -7.16 30.15 5.33
#